data_AF-A0A6L5ZLH6-F1
#
_entry.id   AF-A0A6L5ZLH6-F1
#
_cell.length_a   1.000
_cell.length_b   1.000
_cell.length_c   1.000
_cell.angle_alpha   90.00
_cell.angle_beta   90.00
_cell.angle_gamma   90.00
#
_symmetry.space_group_name_H-M   'P 1'
#
loop_
_entity.id
_entity.type
_entity.pdbx_description
1 polymer ?
#
loop_
_entity_poly.entity_id
_entity_poly.type
_entity_poly.pdbx_seq_one_letter_code
_entity_poly.pdbx_strand_id
1 'polypeptide(L)'
;MRFPPNLYVGSPTVLQAVVGNGLPAGSVAFSLDGKGISGSIATTNGVSSFQWSPTVTGVHTITANYSSSATGPSGTSTQTVNIQGARTADVITVDPPAQPVWSIAQPIVMTAGTSLTLAGTSQSGTTVVFSEQGPCVINGVALQALAPGQCQVTVVSPGNAALSPGNATYTVTVQAAPKGARR
;
A
#
# COMPACT_ATOMS: atom_id res chain seq x y z
N MET A 1 -10.60 22.49 1.34
CA MET A 1 -10.35 21.06 1.05
C MET A 1 -9.16 20.57 1.87
N ARG A 2 -8.99 19.25 2.04
CA ARG A 2 -7.88 18.67 2.83
C ARG A 2 -7.22 17.54 2.05
N PHE A 3 -6.09 17.86 1.41
CA PHE A 3 -5.18 16.93 0.73
C PHE A 3 -3.88 17.69 0.36
N PRO A 4 -2.74 16.99 0.17
CA PRO A 4 -1.47 17.65 -0.13
C PRO A 4 -1.47 18.31 -1.52
N PRO A 5 -0.67 19.38 -1.72
CA PRO A 5 -0.54 20.04 -3.02
C PRO A 5 0.34 19.27 -4.01
N ASN A 6 1.19 18.35 -3.54
CA ASN A 6 1.98 17.46 -4.39
C ASN A 6 1.37 16.06 -4.38
N LEU A 7 1.10 15.53 -5.57
CA LEU A 7 0.55 14.20 -5.78
C LEU A 7 1.44 13.43 -6.76
N TYR A 8 1.23 12.11 -6.85
CA TYR A 8 1.99 11.25 -7.75
C TYR A 8 1.03 10.41 -8.58
N VAL A 9 1.33 10.25 -9.87
CA VAL A 9 0.57 9.36 -10.75
C VAL A 9 0.51 7.95 -10.14
N GLY A 10 -0.68 7.36 -10.16
CA GLY A 10 -0.96 6.01 -9.65
C GLY A 10 -1.04 5.90 -8.13
N SER A 11 -0.59 6.89 -7.37
CA SER A 11 -0.61 6.87 -5.90
C SER A 11 -2.00 7.26 -5.37
N PRO A 12 -2.73 6.35 -4.69
CA PRO A 12 -4.03 6.69 -4.12
C PRO A 12 -3.89 7.82 -3.09
N THR A 13 -4.72 8.85 -3.22
CA THR A 13 -4.83 9.97 -2.29
C THR A 13 -6.28 10.17 -1.90
N VAL A 14 -6.54 10.36 -0.62
CA VAL A 14 -7.88 10.71 -0.14
C VAL A 14 -8.10 12.21 -0.31
N LEU A 15 -9.03 12.58 -1.19
CA LEU A 15 -9.52 13.94 -1.34
C LEU A 15 -10.67 14.16 -0.35
N GLN A 16 -10.53 15.13 0.53
CA GLN A 16 -11.60 15.51 1.45
C GLN A 16 -12.11 16.93 1.20
N ALA A 17 -13.42 17.05 1.11
CA ALA A 17 -14.14 18.30 1.17
C ALA A 17 -14.81 18.42 2.54
N VAL A 18 -14.59 19.56 3.20
CA VAL A 18 -15.17 19.86 4.51
C VAL A 18 -16.08 21.06 4.33
N VAL A 19 -17.35 20.83 4.61
CA VAL A 19 -18.40 21.83 4.62
C VAL A 19 -18.34 22.55 5.98
N GLY A 20 -18.42 23.88 5.96
CA GLY A 20 -18.36 24.71 7.17
C GLY A 20 -19.48 24.41 8.17
N ASN A 21 -19.29 24.84 9.42
CA ASN A 21 -20.27 24.62 10.49
C ASN A 21 -21.62 25.29 10.17
N GLY A 22 -22.72 24.62 10.51
CA GLY A 22 -24.09 25.14 10.33
C GLY A 22 -24.67 25.01 8.91
N LEU A 23 -23.94 24.40 7.97
CA LEU A 23 -24.44 24.14 6.63
C LEU A 23 -25.25 22.83 6.56
N PRO A 24 -26.31 22.75 5.73
CA PRO A 24 -27.12 21.55 5.60
C PRO A 24 -26.32 20.32 5.16
N ALA A 25 -26.88 19.14 5.39
CA ALA A 25 -26.42 17.95 4.68
C ALA A 25 -26.45 18.21 3.17
N GLY A 26 -25.54 17.59 2.45
CA GLY A 26 -25.46 17.73 1.01
C GLY A 26 -24.53 16.69 0.43
N SER A 27 -24.00 17.00 -0.74
CA SER A 27 -23.10 16.11 -1.46
C SER A 27 -22.02 16.91 -2.18
N VAL A 28 -20.89 16.27 -2.43
CA VAL A 28 -19.75 16.87 -3.11
C VAL A 28 -19.37 16.03 -4.31
N ALA A 29 -19.13 16.67 -5.45
CA ALA A 29 -18.49 16.07 -6.61
C ALA A 29 -17.15 16.75 -6.90
N PHE A 30 -16.12 15.96 -7.19
CA PHE A 30 -14.78 16.45 -7.52
C PHE A 30 -14.54 16.44 -9.03
N SER A 31 -13.82 17.44 -9.52
CA SER A 31 -13.33 17.51 -10.91
C SER A 31 -11.87 17.93 -10.97
N LEU A 32 -11.15 17.45 -11.99
CA LEU A 32 -9.80 17.88 -12.37
C LEU A 32 -9.90 18.71 -13.65
N ASP A 33 -9.49 19.97 -13.63
CA ASP A 33 -9.56 20.91 -14.76
C ASP A 33 -10.94 20.96 -15.43
N GLY A 34 -11.99 20.94 -14.60
CA GLY A 34 -13.39 20.93 -15.06
C GLY A 34 -13.93 19.57 -15.50
N LYS A 35 -13.10 18.53 -15.62
CA LYS A 35 -13.53 17.16 -15.91
C LYS A 35 -13.83 16.41 -14.61
N GLY A 36 -15.04 15.89 -14.46
CA GLY A 36 -15.44 15.10 -13.29
C GLY A 36 -14.52 13.89 -13.04
N ILE A 37 -14.03 13.75 -11.80
CA ILE A 37 -13.23 12.60 -11.34
C ILE A 37 -13.97 11.76 -10.30
N SER A 38 -15.08 12.26 -9.76
CA SER A 38 -15.98 11.50 -8.89
C SER A 38 -17.44 11.70 -9.30
N GLY A 39 -18.31 10.80 -8.85
CA GLY A 39 -19.74 11.08 -8.75
C GLY A 39 -20.05 12.00 -7.56
N SER A 40 -21.34 12.18 -7.27
CA SER A 40 -21.78 12.92 -6.09
C SER A 40 -21.67 12.06 -4.82
N ILE A 41 -20.95 12.55 -3.82
CA ILE A 41 -20.64 11.83 -2.59
C ILE A 41 -21.26 12.59 -1.41
N ALA A 42 -22.19 11.94 -0.70
CA ALA A 42 -22.87 12.52 0.45
C ALA A 42 -21.88 12.94 1.54
N THR A 43 -22.22 14.04 2.23
CA THR A 43 -21.47 14.50 3.40
C THR A 43 -21.92 13.75 4.65
N THR A 44 -20.98 13.20 5.41
CA THR A 44 -21.20 12.67 6.76
C THR A 44 -20.52 13.59 7.76
N ASN A 45 -21.28 14.16 8.69
CA ASN A 45 -20.79 15.18 9.64
C ASN A 45 -20.06 16.35 8.95
N GLY A 46 -20.61 16.80 7.81
CA GLY A 46 -20.03 17.88 7.02
C GLY A 46 -18.78 17.50 6.21
N VAL A 47 -18.40 16.23 6.15
CA VAL A 47 -17.22 15.77 5.40
C VAL A 47 -17.62 14.83 4.28
N SER A 48 -17.09 15.07 3.09
CA SER A 48 -17.13 14.14 1.95
C SER A 48 -15.72 13.68 1.63
N SER A 49 -15.53 12.38 1.40
CA SER A 49 -14.22 11.73 1.23
C SER A 49 -14.22 10.85 -0.01
N PHE A 50 -13.20 11.02 -0.86
CA PHE A 50 -13.03 10.29 -2.12
C PHE A 50 -11.59 9.81 -2.28
N GLN A 51 -11.37 8.51 -2.45
CA GLN A 51 -10.04 8.01 -2.80
C GLN A 51 -9.83 8.08 -4.30
N TRP A 52 -8.79 8.81 -4.72
CA TRP A 52 -8.46 9.06 -6.11
C TRP A 52 -6.98 8.81 -6.40
N SER A 53 -6.69 8.16 -7.53
CA SER A 53 -5.33 8.02 -8.05
C SER A 53 -5.18 8.88 -9.32
N PRO A 54 -4.33 9.92 -9.30
CA PRO A 54 -4.05 10.70 -10.50
C PRO A 54 -3.46 9.85 -11.63
N THR A 55 -3.80 10.15 -12.87
CA THR A 55 -3.32 9.39 -14.05
C THR A 55 -2.44 10.22 -14.98
N VAL A 56 -2.41 11.54 -14.81
CA VAL A 56 -1.69 12.48 -15.67
C VAL A 56 -0.80 13.37 -14.81
N THR A 57 0.40 13.68 -15.32
CA THR A 57 1.34 14.60 -14.67
C THR A 57 1.08 16.03 -15.08
N GLY A 58 1.44 16.98 -14.22
CA GLY A 58 1.37 18.40 -14.51
C GLY A 58 0.80 19.21 -13.34
N VAL A 59 0.68 20.52 -13.55
CA VAL A 59 -0.03 21.39 -12.63
C VAL A 59 -1.50 21.39 -13.04
N HIS A 60 -2.38 21.02 -12.11
CA HIS A 60 -3.81 20.88 -12.34
C HIS A 60 -4.62 21.57 -11.25
N THR A 61 -5.89 21.84 -11.51
CA THR A 61 -6.82 22.39 -10.53
C THR A 61 -7.87 21.36 -10.17
N ILE A 62 -7.92 20.98 -8.89
CA ILE A 62 -9.01 20.19 -8.33
C ILE A 62 -10.11 21.14 -7.84
N THR A 63 -11.34 20.88 -8.27
CA THR A 63 -12.53 21.60 -7.81
C THR A 63 -13.45 20.63 -7.05
N ALA A 64 -13.85 21.01 -5.85
CA ALA A 64 -14.95 20.40 -5.12
C ALA A 64 -16.21 21.24 -5.32
N ASN A 65 -17.28 20.61 -5.81
CA ASN A 65 -18.59 21.22 -6.01
C ASN A 65 -19.56 20.66 -4.98
N TYR A 66 -19.93 21.47 -3.99
CA TYR A 66 -20.89 21.10 -2.95
C TYR A 66 -22.30 21.56 -3.34
N SER A 67 -23.25 20.63 -3.23
CA SER A 67 -24.68 20.85 -3.41
C SER A 67 -25.44 20.50 -2.14
N SER A 68 -26.15 21.47 -1.57
CA SER A 68 -27.03 21.27 -0.41
C SER A 68 -28.23 20.38 -0.79
N SER A 69 -28.65 19.48 0.12
CA SER A 69 -29.87 18.66 -0.06
C SER A 69 -31.16 19.39 0.32
N ALA A 70 -31.04 20.56 0.98
CA ALA A 70 -32.12 21.48 1.29
C ALA A 70 -32.01 22.75 0.42
N THR A 71 -32.93 23.71 0.58
CA THR A 71 -32.86 25.05 -0.05
C THR A 71 -31.71 25.93 0.47
N GLY A 72 -30.73 25.35 1.15
CA GLY A 72 -29.53 26.03 1.62
C GLY A 72 -28.49 26.31 0.52
N PRO A 73 -27.39 26.98 0.89
CA PRO A 73 -26.38 27.43 -0.07
C PRO A 73 -25.59 26.25 -0.64
N SER A 74 -25.29 26.32 -1.93
CA SER A 74 -24.32 25.48 -2.62
C SER A 74 -23.03 26.27 -2.86
N GLY A 75 -21.92 25.61 -3.15
CA GLY A 75 -20.66 26.32 -3.31
C GLY A 75 -19.55 25.49 -3.92
N THR A 76 -18.44 26.15 -4.25
CA THR A 76 -17.27 25.51 -4.84
C THR A 76 -16.01 25.87 -4.07
N SER A 77 -15.02 24.99 -4.12
CA SER A 77 -13.68 25.23 -3.58
C SER A 77 -12.67 24.66 -4.57
N THR A 78 -11.60 25.39 -4.83
CA THR A 78 -10.53 24.97 -5.75
C THR A 78 -9.19 24.85 -5.03
N GLN A 79 -8.33 23.96 -5.52
CA GLN A 79 -6.95 23.80 -5.06
C GLN A 79 -6.10 23.37 -6.24
N THR A 80 -5.02 24.13 -6.46
CA THR A 80 -3.98 23.75 -7.41
C THR A 80 -3.13 22.63 -6.81
N VAL A 81 -2.86 21.61 -7.62
CA VAL A 81 -1.98 20.49 -7.28
C VAL A 81 -0.91 20.33 -8.35
N ASN A 82 0.28 19.92 -7.94
CA ASN A 82 1.34 19.48 -8.82
C ASN A 82 1.38 17.95 -8.80
N ILE A 83 0.96 17.33 -9.90
CA ILE A 83 0.98 15.89 -10.07
C ILE A 83 2.30 15.50 -10.73
N GLN A 84 3.16 14.87 -9.96
CA GLN A 84 4.46 14.39 -10.38
C GLN A 84 4.34 12.98 -10.99
N GLY A 85 5.39 12.54 -11.70
CA GLY A 85 5.47 11.20 -12.26
C GLY A 85 5.29 10.10 -11.20
N ALA A 86 4.95 8.89 -11.64
CA ALA A 86 4.83 7.75 -10.73
C ALA A 86 6.16 7.51 -9.99
N ARG A 87 6.06 7.23 -8.69
CA ARG A 87 7.24 6.90 -7.88
C ARG A 87 7.70 5.49 -8.20
N THR A 88 9.01 5.30 -8.27
CA THR A 88 9.62 3.98 -8.35
C THR A 88 9.27 3.17 -7.10
N ALA A 89 8.98 1.88 -7.30
CA ALA A 89 8.73 0.96 -6.21
C ALA A 89 9.95 0.85 -5.30
N ASP A 90 9.71 0.75 -4.00
CA ASP A 90 10.75 0.50 -3.02
C ASP A 90 11.37 -0.88 -3.23
N VAL A 91 12.68 -0.97 -3.03
CA VAL A 91 13.45 -2.20 -3.21
C VAL A 91 13.65 -2.84 -1.85
N ILE A 92 13.29 -4.12 -1.74
CA ILE A 92 13.42 -4.91 -0.51
C ILE A 92 14.51 -5.94 -0.73
N THR A 93 15.42 -6.08 0.24
CA THR A 93 16.41 -7.15 0.29
C THR A 93 16.18 -8.01 1.51
N VAL A 94 16.08 -9.32 1.30
CA VAL A 94 15.97 -10.31 2.37
C VAL A 94 17.29 -11.06 2.49
N ASP A 95 17.97 -10.88 3.62
CA ASP A 95 19.33 -11.39 3.89
C ASP A 95 19.38 -12.14 5.24
N PRO A 96 18.87 -13.39 5.29
CA PRO A 96 18.91 -14.19 6.51
C PRO A 96 20.36 -14.51 6.93
N PRO A 97 20.73 -14.42 8.22
CA PRO A 97 22.13 -14.51 8.65
C PRO A 97 22.81 -15.88 8.43
N ALA A 98 22.03 -16.93 8.19
CA ALA A 98 22.53 -18.31 7.99
C ALA A 98 22.29 -18.84 6.56
N GLN A 99 21.86 -17.99 5.62
CA GLN A 99 21.62 -18.35 4.23
C GLN A 99 22.12 -17.25 3.28
N PRO A 100 22.29 -17.56 1.98
CA PRO A 100 22.49 -16.51 0.99
C PRO A 100 21.29 -15.55 0.95
N VAL A 101 21.55 -14.31 0.51
CA VAL A 101 20.50 -13.33 0.16
C VAL A 101 19.48 -14.00 -0.75
N TRP A 102 18.21 -13.86 -0.40
CA TRP A 102 17.12 -14.48 -1.15
C TRP A 102 16.94 -13.80 -2.51
N SER A 103 16.70 -14.63 -3.52
CA SER A 103 16.38 -14.19 -4.87
C SER A 103 15.16 -14.94 -5.37
N ILE A 104 14.22 -14.23 -6.00
CA ILE A 104 13.05 -14.83 -6.65
C ILE A 104 13.43 -15.76 -7.82
N ALA A 105 14.66 -15.63 -8.34
CA ALA A 105 15.17 -16.45 -9.43
C ALA A 105 15.88 -17.73 -8.95
N GLN A 106 16.07 -17.91 -7.64
CA GLN A 106 16.81 -19.04 -7.07
C GLN A 106 15.92 -19.84 -6.11
N PRO A 107 16.08 -21.18 -6.05
CA PRO A 107 15.32 -22.01 -5.13
C PRO A 107 15.75 -21.74 -3.69
N ILE A 108 14.79 -21.43 -2.82
CA ILE A 108 14.99 -21.38 -1.37
C ILE A 108 14.50 -22.70 -0.78
N VAL A 109 15.34 -23.38 -0.03
CA VAL A 109 15.04 -24.72 0.50
C VAL A 109 15.20 -24.73 2.02
N MET A 110 14.23 -25.33 2.70
CA MET A 110 14.26 -25.62 4.13
C MET A 110 13.92 -27.08 4.38
N THR A 111 14.32 -27.60 5.53
CA THR A 111 13.94 -28.94 5.99
C THR A 111 12.82 -28.81 7.01
N ALA A 112 11.80 -29.65 6.94
CA ALA A 112 10.73 -29.67 7.93
C ALA A 112 11.30 -29.85 9.34
N GLY A 113 10.81 -29.05 10.29
CA GLY A 113 11.29 -28.97 11.67
C GLY A 113 12.39 -27.94 11.92
N THR A 114 12.92 -27.26 10.89
CA THR A 114 13.94 -26.20 11.09
C THR A 114 13.34 -24.81 11.16
N SER A 115 14.11 -23.87 11.70
CA SER A 115 13.78 -22.44 11.76
C SER A 115 14.87 -21.62 11.09
N LEU A 116 14.47 -20.55 10.41
CA LEU A 116 15.34 -19.56 9.79
C LEU A 116 14.96 -18.17 10.31
N THR A 117 15.94 -17.38 10.74
CA THR A 117 15.68 -15.97 11.11
C THR A 117 15.60 -15.13 9.85
N LEU A 118 14.47 -14.48 9.62
CA LEU A 118 14.26 -13.52 8.55
C LEU A 118 14.89 -12.18 8.92
N ALA A 119 15.58 -11.57 7.95
CA ALA A 119 16.05 -10.19 8.07
C ALA A 119 15.78 -9.49 6.74
N GLY A 120 15.03 -8.40 6.80
CA GLY A 120 14.62 -7.61 5.64
C GLY A 120 15.06 -6.17 5.80
N THR A 121 15.61 -5.60 4.74
CA THR A 121 15.89 -4.16 4.64
C THR A 121 15.18 -3.58 3.43
N SER A 122 14.86 -2.29 3.49
CA SER A 122 14.26 -1.56 2.39
C SER A 122 15.14 -0.37 1.99
N GLN A 123 15.16 -0.03 0.70
CA GLN A 123 15.88 1.15 0.21
C GLN A 123 15.30 2.44 0.83
N SER A 124 14.00 2.47 1.11
CA SER A 124 13.35 3.59 1.81
C SER A 124 13.74 3.74 3.28
N GLY A 125 14.40 2.74 3.88
CA GLY A 125 14.70 2.68 5.32
C GLY A 125 13.48 2.35 6.20
N THR A 126 12.32 2.06 5.61
CA THR A 126 11.13 1.67 6.35
C THR A 126 11.15 0.20 6.78
N THR A 127 10.41 -0.10 7.85
CA THR A 127 10.29 -1.47 8.36
C THR A 127 9.68 -2.39 7.31
N VAL A 128 10.36 -3.52 7.06
CA VAL A 128 9.86 -4.60 6.21
C VAL A 128 8.92 -5.49 7.01
N VAL A 129 7.75 -5.77 6.44
CA VAL A 129 6.76 -6.69 7.02
C VAL A 129 6.80 -7.99 6.23
N PHE A 130 6.81 -9.10 6.95
CA PHE A 130 6.77 -10.45 6.38
C PHE A 130 5.39 -11.08 6.62
N SER A 131 4.93 -11.87 5.67
CA SER A 131 3.75 -12.70 5.79
C SER A 131 3.93 -14.00 5.02
N GLU A 132 3.34 -15.08 5.50
CA GLU A 132 3.48 -16.42 4.95
C GLU A 132 2.15 -17.06 4.54
N GLN A 133 2.22 -17.97 3.56
CA GLN A 133 1.13 -18.85 3.17
C GLN A 133 1.68 -20.26 2.89
N GLY A 134 1.06 -21.28 3.46
CA GLY A 134 1.41 -22.69 3.24
C GLY A 134 1.90 -23.38 4.52
N PRO A 135 2.78 -24.40 4.42
CA PRO A 135 3.18 -25.24 5.54
C PRO A 135 4.34 -24.64 6.37
N CYS A 136 4.44 -23.31 6.44
CA CYS A 136 5.32 -22.61 7.39
C CYS A 136 4.51 -21.70 8.31
N VAL A 137 5.14 -21.24 9.38
CA VAL A 137 4.65 -20.14 10.21
C VAL A 137 5.77 -19.14 10.49
N ILE A 138 5.44 -17.85 10.53
CA ILE A 138 6.33 -16.80 11.01
C ILE A 138 5.95 -16.49 12.46
N ASN A 139 6.91 -16.69 13.37
CA ASN A 139 6.78 -16.33 14.78
C ASN A 139 7.84 -15.28 15.13
N GLY A 140 7.40 -14.02 15.22
CA GLY A 140 8.31 -12.88 15.31
C GLY A 140 9.10 -12.71 14.01
N VAL A 141 10.42 -12.93 14.08
CA VAL A 141 11.31 -12.94 12.90
C VAL A 141 11.70 -14.35 12.45
N ALA A 142 11.24 -15.40 13.14
CA ALA A 142 11.59 -16.77 12.80
C ALA A 142 10.57 -17.39 11.84
N LEU A 143 11.00 -17.75 10.64
CA LEU A 143 10.26 -18.63 9.74
C LEU A 143 10.49 -20.08 10.14
N GLN A 144 9.43 -20.79 10.50
CA GLN A 144 9.48 -22.19 10.92
C GLN A 144 8.86 -23.07 9.82
N ALA A 145 9.62 -24.06 9.35
CA ALA A 145 9.15 -25.04 8.37
C ALA A 145 8.39 -26.17 9.08
N LEU A 146 7.06 -26.23 8.97
CA LEU A 146 6.26 -27.18 9.74
C LEU A 146 6.15 -28.54 9.05
N ALA A 147 5.87 -28.55 7.74
CA ALA A 147 5.67 -29.77 6.98
C ALA A 147 6.20 -29.63 5.55
N PRO A 148 6.50 -30.75 4.85
CA PRO A 148 6.94 -30.70 3.46
C PRO A 148 5.88 -30.06 2.55
N GLY A 149 6.33 -29.26 1.59
CA GLY A 149 5.46 -28.54 0.66
C GLY A 149 6.06 -27.21 0.22
N GLN A 150 5.25 -26.37 -0.41
CA GLN A 150 5.65 -25.02 -0.83
C GLN A 150 5.02 -23.97 0.06
N CYS A 151 5.85 -23.03 0.46
CA CYS A 151 5.53 -21.96 1.36
C CYS A 151 5.86 -20.63 0.68
N GLN A 152 4.87 -19.76 0.52
CA GLN A 152 5.10 -18.42 -0.01
C GLN A 152 5.38 -17.47 1.14
N VAL A 153 6.46 -16.70 1.02
CA VAL A 153 6.81 -15.63 1.95
C VAL A 153 6.74 -14.32 1.18
N THR A 154 5.76 -13.50 1.49
CA THR A 154 5.62 -12.15 0.94
C THR A 154 6.26 -11.15 1.89
N VAL A 155 7.04 -10.25 1.30
CA VAL A 155 7.64 -9.11 1.99
C VAL A 155 7.10 -7.82 1.43
N VAL A 156 6.79 -6.87 2.30
CA VAL A 156 6.25 -5.57 1.93
C VAL A 156 7.00 -4.48 2.66
N SER A 157 7.31 -3.39 1.96
CA SER A 157 7.71 -2.13 2.56
C SER A 157 6.70 -1.04 2.18
N PRO A 158 6.30 -0.17 3.11
CA PRO A 158 5.37 0.92 2.81
C PRO A 158 5.98 2.01 1.92
N GLY A 159 7.29 1.97 1.65
CA GLY A 159 8.00 3.04 0.97
C GLY A 159 8.07 4.31 1.82
N ASN A 160 8.38 5.44 1.19
CA ASN A 160 8.46 6.74 1.89
C ASN A 160 7.95 7.87 0.98
N ALA A 161 8.34 9.12 1.22
CA ALA A 161 7.95 10.23 0.33
C ALA A 161 8.49 10.06 -1.11
N ALA A 162 9.68 9.49 -1.28
CA ALA A 162 10.36 9.33 -2.57
C ALA A 162 10.01 8.01 -3.28
N LEU A 163 9.84 6.91 -2.54
CA LEU A 163 9.58 5.57 -3.08
C LEU A 163 8.14 5.13 -2.80
N SER A 164 7.48 4.53 -3.79
CA SER A 164 6.17 3.90 -3.58
C SER A 164 6.33 2.57 -2.82
N PRO A 165 5.25 2.03 -2.21
CA PRO A 165 5.32 0.72 -1.56
C PRO A 165 5.94 -0.34 -2.46
N GLY A 166 6.84 -1.13 -1.89
CA GLY A 166 7.50 -2.25 -2.55
C GLY A 166 6.95 -3.57 -2.03
N ASN A 167 6.98 -4.61 -2.87
CA ASN A 167 6.68 -5.97 -2.44
C ASN A 167 7.45 -7.01 -3.25
N ALA A 168 7.77 -8.14 -2.62
CA ALA A 168 8.30 -9.32 -3.29
C ALA A 168 7.71 -10.59 -2.66
N THR A 169 7.58 -11.65 -3.45
CA THR A 169 7.11 -12.95 -2.97
C THR A 169 8.16 -14.01 -3.30
N TYR A 170 8.61 -14.71 -2.27
CA TYR A 170 9.58 -15.79 -2.34
C TYR A 170 8.91 -17.15 -2.16
N THR A 171 9.32 -18.13 -2.95
CA THR A 171 8.85 -19.52 -2.80
C THR A 171 9.90 -20.33 -2.05
N VAL A 172 9.55 -20.75 -0.83
CA VAL A 172 10.34 -21.64 0.01
C VAL A 172 9.85 -23.07 -0.18
N THR A 173 10.73 -23.95 -0.63
CA THR A 173 10.46 -25.38 -0.72
C THR A 173 10.86 -26.05 0.59
N VAL A 174 9.87 -26.60 1.31
CA VAL A 174 10.12 -27.40 2.51
C VAL A 174 10.22 -28.86 2.13
N GLN A 175 11.38 -29.46 2.40
CA GLN A 175 11.65 -30.89 2.19
C GLN A 175 11.36 -31.68 3.47
N ALA A 176 11.04 -32.97 3.31
CA ALA A 176 10.93 -33.88 4.45
C ALA A 176 12.24 -33.97 5.22
N ALA A 177 12.14 -34.06 6.54
CA ALA A 177 13.29 -34.38 7.37
C ALA A 177 13.90 -35.72 6.93
N PRO A 178 15.24 -35.86 6.92
CA PRO A 178 15.88 -37.14 6.64
C PRO A 178 15.31 -38.19 7.60
N LYS A 179 14.91 -39.35 7.08
CA LYS A 179 14.51 -40.48 7.92
C LYS A 179 15.75 -40.90 8.73
N GLY A 180 15.81 -40.51 10.00
CA GLY A 180 16.80 -41.05 10.92
C GLY A 180 16.68 -42.57 10.91
N ALA A 181 17.79 -43.28 10.70
CA ALA A 181 17.85 -44.72 10.92
C ALA A 181 17.38 -44.96 12.36
N ARG A 182 16.24 -45.64 12.52
CA ARG A 182 15.78 -46.12 13.82
C ARG A 182 16.90 -46.97 14.40
N ARG A 183 17.52 -46.49 15.47
CA ARG A 183 18.38 -47.29 16.34
C ARG A 183 17.51 -47.98 17.38
#